data_AF-A0A9P6WTJ7-F1
#
_entry.id   AF-A0A9P6WTJ7-F1
#
_cell.length_a   1.000
_cell.length_b   1.000
_cell.length_c   1.000
_cell.angle_alpha   90.00
_cell.angle_beta   90.00
_cell.angle_gamma   90.00
#
_symmetry.space_group_name_H-M   'P 1'
#
loop_
_entity.id
_entity.type
_entity.pdbx_description
1 polymer ?
#
loop_
_entity_poly.entity_id
_entity_poly.type
_entity_poly.pdbx_seq_one_letter_code
_entity_poly.pdbx_strand_id
1 'polypeptide(L)'
;MERVDKAGHHYGPDSKQYADAIVRADQIVGQVLDGLQQRGRASTTTVIVVSDHGMASVADGHVIATESMADPAIARNVSQGQSVGFAPVAEGKPAAALALRSAPAGAAARLRHG
;
A
#
# COMPACT_ATOMS: atom_id res chain seq x y z
N MET A 1 15.22 0.79 -4.73
CA MET A 1 14.40 -0.41 -4.41
C MET A 1 12.91 -0.14 -4.34
N GLU A 2 12.42 1.10 -4.46
CA GLU A 2 10.97 1.39 -4.41
C GLU A 2 10.32 1.54 -5.81
N ARG A 3 11.01 1.06 -6.86
CA ARG A 3 10.55 1.17 -8.26
C ARG A 3 9.40 0.22 -8.59
N VAL A 4 9.40 -0.99 -8.02
CA VAL A 4 8.33 -1.98 -8.22
C VAL A 4 7.05 -1.50 -7.56
N ASP A 5 7.14 -1.08 -6.30
CA ASP A 5 6.02 -0.51 -5.54
C ASP A 5 5.44 0.74 -6.23
N LYS A 6 6.27 1.73 -6.58
CA LYS A 6 5.82 2.91 -7.35
C LYS A 6 5.13 2.57 -8.66
N ALA A 7 5.69 1.62 -9.42
CA ALA A 7 5.08 1.21 -10.69
C ALA A 7 3.72 0.54 -10.44
N GLY A 8 3.61 -0.28 -9.40
CA GLY A 8 2.37 -0.96 -9.02
C GLY A 8 1.31 0.05 -8.58
N HIS A 9 1.68 1.04 -7.78
CA HIS A 9 0.76 2.09 -7.34
C HIS A 9 0.28 3.00 -8.48
N HIS A 10 1.14 3.30 -9.46
CA HIS A 10 0.80 4.23 -10.52
C HIS A 10 0.09 3.58 -11.71
N TYR A 11 0.44 2.34 -12.04
CA TYR A 11 -0.04 1.65 -13.24
C TYR A 11 -0.83 0.37 -12.96
N GLY A 12 -0.80 -0.14 -11.73
CA GLY A 12 -1.38 -1.43 -11.36
C GLY A 12 -0.41 -2.61 -11.53
N PRO A 13 -0.62 -3.71 -10.79
CA PRO A 13 0.25 -4.89 -10.82
C PRO A 13 0.21 -5.65 -12.16
N ASP A 14 -0.86 -5.51 -12.94
CA ASP A 14 -1.01 -6.18 -14.24
C ASP A 14 -0.38 -5.38 -15.41
N SER A 15 0.26 -4.25 -15.12
CA SER A 15 0.82 -3.35 -16.13
C SER A 15 2.20 -3.79 -16.63
N LYS A 16 2.52 -3.40 -17.87
CA LYS A 16 3.88 -3.55 -18.41
C LYS A 16 4.92 -2.83 -17.56
N GLN A 17 4.58 -1.67 -17.00
CA GLN A 17 5.47 -0.86 -16.18
C GLN A 17 5.86 -1.57 -14.88
N TYR A 18 4.91 -2.28 -14.25
CA TYR A 18 5.18 -3.11 -13.09
C TYR A 18 6.09 -4.29 -13.44
N ALA A 19 5.78 -5.01 -14.53
CA ALA A 19 6.61 -6.11 -15.02
C ALA A 19 8.06 -5.66 -15.36
N ASP A 20 8.21 -4.53 -16.06
CA ASP A 20 9.52 -3.96 -16.38
C ASP A 20 10.28 -3.54 -15.12
N ALA A 21 9.59 -3.07 -14.08
CA ALA A 21 10.20 -2.74 -12.80
C ALA A 21 10.72 -4.00 -12.07
N ILE A 22 10.00 -5.12 -12.14
CA ILE A 22 10.44 -6.42 -11.59
C ILE A 22 11.70 -6.90 -12.28
N VAL A 23 11.74 -6.88 -13.62
CA VAL A 23 12.94 -7.28 -14.39
C VAL A 23 14.16 -6.47 -13.96
N ARG A 24 13.99 -5.17 -13.72
CA ARG A 24 15.09 -4.32 -13.23
C ARG A 24 15.50 -4.63 -11.79
N ALA A 25 14.57 -5.03 -10.94
CA ALA A 25 14.88 -5.47 -9.57
C ALA A 25 15.68 -6.78 -9.59
N ASP A 26 15.28 -7.74 -10.43
CA ASP A 26 16.00 -9.00 -10.64
C ASP A 26 17.44 -8.76 -11.13
N GLN A 27 17.63 -7.87 -12.11
CA GLN A 27 18.97 -7.49 -12.57
C GLN A 27 19.86 -6.93 -11.46
N ILE A 28 19.30 -6.15 -10.53
CA ILE A 28 20.04 -5.61 -9.39
C ILE A 28 20.43 -6.73 -8.42
N VAL A 29 19.53 -7.68 -8.17
CA VAL A 29 19.85 -8.88 -7.37
C VAL A 29 21.01 -9.65 -8.03
N GLY A 30 20.95 -9.85 -9.35
CA GLY A 30 22.04 -10.47 -10.12
C GLY A 30 23.38 -9.76 -9.91
N GLN A 31 23.42 -8.42 -9.99
CA GLN A 31 24.63 -7.64 -9.74
C GLN A 31 25.21 -7.85 -8.33
N VAL A 32 24.36 -8.01 -7.31
CA VAL A 32 24.81 -8.32 -5.95
C VAL A 32 25.44 -9.71 -5.89
N LEU A 33 24.78 -10.71 -6.48
CA LEU A 33 25.28 -12.10 -6.50
C LEU A 33 26.59 -12.21 -7.27
N ASP A 34 26.70 -11.57 -8.44
CA ASP A 34 27.93 -11.50 -9.23
C ASP A 34 29.05 -10.82 -8.43
N GLY A 35 28.72 -9.75 -7.70
CA GLY A 35 29.65 -9.07 -6.82
C GLY A 35 30.20 -9.95 -5.70
N LEU A 36 29.37 -10.84 -5.13
CA LEU A 36 29.79 -11.81 -4.13
C LEU A 36 30.70 -12.89 -4.74
N GLN A 37 30.34 -13.39 -5.94
CA GLN A 37 31.12 -14.39 -6.67
C GLN A 37 32.52 -13.87 -7.01
N GLN A 38 32.62 -12.67 -7.60
CA GLN A 38 33.89 -12.04 -7.98
C GLN A 38 34.83 -11.80 -6.80
N ARG A 39 34.29 -11.70 -5.58
CA ARG A 39 35.05 -11.48 -4.34
C ARG A 39 35.33 -12.76 -3.56
N GLY A 40 34.98 -13.93 -4.11
CA GLY A 40 35.14 -15.22 -3.43
C GLY A 40 34.28 -15.38 -2.18
N ARG A 41 33.16 -14.65 -2.08
CA ARG A 41 32.27 -14.63 -0.90
C ARG A 41 30.97 -15.40 -1.09
N ALA A 42 30.67 -15.89 -2.29
CA ALA A 42 29.42 -16.57 -2.59
C ALA A 42 29.16 -17.80 -1.70
N SER A 43 30.20 -18.58 -1.37
CA SER A 43 30.06 -19.79 -0.53
C SER A 43 29.96 -19.52 0.97
N THR A 44 30.27 -18.30 1.42
CA THR A 44 30.31 -17.93 2.85
C THR A 44 29.28 -16.87 3.22
N THR A 45 28.46 -16.43 2.26
CA THR A 45 27.46 -15.38 2.45
C THR A 45 26.07 -15.93 2.17
N THR A 46 25.22 -15.98 3.19
CA THR A 46 23.79 -16.26 3.00
C THR A 46 23.07 -15.00 2.54
N VAL A 47 22.42 -15.08 1.38
CA VAL A 47 21.60 -13.98 0.85
C VAL A 47 20.13 -14.33 1.08
N ILE A 48 19.39 -13.42 1.71
CA ILE A 48 17.95 -13.54 1.95
C ILE A 48 17.28 -12.39 1.21
N VAL A 49 16.34 -12.73 0.32
CA VAL A 49 15.57 -11.76 -0.46
C VAL A 49 14.12 -11.81 0.02
N VAL A 50 13.57 -10.65 0.39
CA VAL A 50 12.21 -10.51 0.92
C VAL A 50 11.52 -9.30 0.30
N SER A 51 10.20 -9.28 0.42
CA SER A 51 9.36 -8.10 0.21
C SER A 51 8.59 -7.81 1.50
N ASP A 52 8.20 -6.55 1.70
CA ASP A 52 7.32 -6.13 2.78
C ASP A 52 5.85 -6.49 2.50
N HIS A 53 5.38 -6.30 1.27
CA HIS A 53 4.04 -6.66 0.83
C HIS A 53 3.95 -6.94 -0.68
N GLY A 54 2.74 -7.31 -1.13
CA GLY A 54 2.39 -7.44 -2.55
C GLY A 54 1.65 -6.21 -3.09
N MET A 55 0.96 -6.36 -4.22
CA MET A 55 0.16 -5.30 -4.84
C MET A 55 -1.14 -5.90 -5.41
N ALA A 56 -2.24 -5.14 -5.37
CA ALA A 56 -3.52 -5.53 -5.92
C ALA A 56 -4.08 -4.41 -6.81
N SER A 57 -4.79 -4.78 -7.87
CA SER A 57 -5.46 -3.83 -8.77
C SER A 57 -6.63 -3.14 -8.04
N VAL A 58 -6.74 -1.82 -8.22
CA VAL A 58 -7.89 -1.03 -7.76
C VAL A 58 -8.61 -0.53 -9.00
N ALA A 59 -9.75 -1.15 -9.32
CA ALA A 59 -10.54 -0.78 -10.49
C ALA A 59 -11.26 0.56 -10.27
N ASP A 60 -11.62 1.23 -11.38
CA ASP A 60 -12.47 2.40 -11.33
C ASP A 60 -13.77 2.11 -10.57
N GLY A 61 -14.24 3.11 -9.80
CA GLY A 61 -15.40 2.96 -8.94
C GLY A 61 -15.18 2.18 -7.64
N HIS A 62 -14.03 1.52 -7.44
CA HIS A 62 -13.68 0.87 -6.16
C HIS A 62 -13.04 1.85 -5.18
N VAL A 63 -13.68 3.01 -5.00
CA VAL A 63 -13.26 4.09 -4.09
C VAL A 63 -14.42 4.51 -3.21
N ILE A 64 -14.18 4.62 -1.91
CA ILE A 64 -15.14 5.13 -0.92
C ILE A 64 -14.64 6.47 -0.38
N ALA A 65 -15.54 7.43 -0.21
CA ALA A 65 -15.22 8.68 0.48
C ALA A 65 -15.12 8.43 1.98
N THR A 66 -14.04 8.80 2.64
CA THR A 66 -13.89 8.61 4.11
C THR A 66 -15.01 9.26 4.92
N GLU A 67 -15.57 10.37 4.42
CA GLU A 67 -16.66 11.13 5.02
C GLU A 67 -18.00 10.38 4.94
N SER A 68 -18.11 9.39 4.04
CA SER A 68 -19.26 8.48 4.02
C SER A 68 -19.17 7.35 5.05
N MET A 69 -17.99 7.16 5.66
CA MET A 69 -17.77 6.17 6.72
C MET A 69 -17.99 6.78 8.11
N ALA A 70 -17.56 8.02 8.32
CA ALA A 70 -17.81 8.78 9.54
C ALA A 70 -17.84 10.29 9.24
N ASP A 71 -18.79 10.99 9.86
CA ASP A 71 -18.89 12.44 9.77
C ASP A 71 -17.63 13.08 10.42
N PRO A 72 -16.92 13.99 9.73
CA PRO A 72 -15.79 14.72 10.30
C PRO A 72 -16.10 15.45 11.62
N ALA A 73 -17.38 15.81 11.86
CA ALA A 73 -17.83 16.43 13.10
C ALA A 73 -17.74 15.49 14.32
N ILE A 74 -17.81 14.17 14.12
CA ILE A 74 -17.77 13.17 15.21
C ILE A 74 -16.46 12.40 15.26
N ALA A 75 -15.74 12.29 14.14
CA ALA A 75 -14.43 11.65 14.09
C ALA A 75 -13.53 12.20 12.98
N ARG A 76 -12.29 12.54 13.35
CA ARG A 76 -11.26 12.98 12.42
C ARG A 76 -10.62 11.78 11.73
N ASN A 77 -10.56 11.79 10.40
CA ASN A 77 -9.77 10.83 9.65
C ASN A 77 -8.27 11.02 9.96
N VAL A 78 -7.57 9.95 10.34
CA VAL A 78 -6.14 9.96 10.65
C VAL A 78 -5.31 9.06 9.72
N SER A 79 -5.95 8.14 9.01
CA SER A 79 -5.33 7.40 7.89
C SER A 79 -6.36 7.08 6.81
N GLN A 80 -5.89 6.98 5.57
CA GLN A 80 -6.68 6.70 4.37
C GLN A 80 -6.08 5.53 3.60
N GLY A 81 -6.70 5.18 2.47
CA GLY A 81 -6.35 4.04 1.66
C GLY A 81 -7.09 2.80 2.12
N GLN A 82 -6.37 1.71 2.30
CA GLN A 82 -6.93 0.39 2.61
C GLN A 82 -7.09 0.18 4.13
N SER A 83 -6.27 0.86 4.94
CA SER A 83 -6.37 0.87 6.39
C SER A 83 -6.80 2.26 6.86
N VAL A 84 -8.08 2.38 7.18
CA VAL A 84 -8.73 3.67 7.48
C VAL A 84 -8.89 3.84 8.98
N GLY A 85 -8.22 4.84 9.53
CA GLY A 85 -8.25 5.17 10.95
C GLY A 85 -9.06 6.43 11.19
N PHE A 86 -9.90 6.41 12.23
CA PHE A 86 -10.64 7.56 12.71
C PHE A 86 -10.38 7.79 14.20
N ALA A 87 -10.04 9.03 14.56
CA ALA A 87 -9.92 9.48 15.93
C ALA A 87 -11.21 10.23 16.33
N PRO A 88 -12.02 9.72 17.28
CA PRO A 88 -13.23 10.41 17.70
C PRO A 88 -12.93 11.78 18.33
N VAL A 89 -13.81 12.74 18.12
CA VAL A 89 -13.84 13.95 18.96
C VAL A 89 -14.34 13.58 20.38
N ALA A 90 -13.98 14.36 21.41
CA ALA A 90 -14.15 13.95 22.82
C ALA A 90 -15.57 13.47 23.18
N GLU A 91 -16.60 14.15 22.67
CA GLU A 91 -18.02 13.80 22.89
C GLU A 91 -18.58 12.82 21.84
N GLY A 92 -17.87 12.60 20.74
CA GLY A 92 -18.31 11.80 19.59
C GLY A 92 -17.98 10.31 19.64
N LYS A 93 -17.32 9.81 20.69
CA LYS A 93 -16.84 8.41 20.79
C LYS A 93 -17.91 7.35 20.49
N PRO A 94 -19.10 7.33 21.13
CA PRO A 94 -20.10 6.31 20.86
C PRO A 94 -20.72 6.45 19.46
N ALA A 95 -20.94 7.68 18.99
CA ALA A 95 -21.48 7.94 17.66
C ALA A 95 -20.50 7.51 16.55
N ALA A 96 -19.20 7.81 16.70
CA ALA A 96 -18.15 7.39 15.79
C ALA A 96 -18.04 5.86 15.72
N ALA A 97 -18.10 5.18 16.87
CA ALA A 97 -18.07 3.71 16.90
C ALA A 97 -19.28 3.07 16.21
N LEU A 98 -20.47 3.67 16.32
CA LEU A 98 -21.67 3.20 15.62
C LEU A 98 -21.57 3.44 14.10
N ALA A 99 -21.16 4.64 13.69
CA ALA A 99 -21.02 5.00 12.28
C ALA A 99 -20.06 4.05 11.54
N LEU A 100 -18.92 3.72 12.16
CA LEU A 100 -17.93 2.82 11.56
C LEU A 100 -18.42 1.37 11.45
N ARG A 101 -19.34 0.91 12.29
CA ARG A 101 -19.93 -0.45 12.17
C ARG A 101 -20.86 -0.58 10.98
N SER A 102 -21.48 0.53 10.57
CA SER A 102 -22.38 0.60 9.42
C SER A 102 -21.70 1.11 8.15
N ALA A 103 -20.39 1.41 8.21
CA ALA A 103 -19.66 1.97 7.08
C ALA A 103 -19.58 0.96 5.91
N PRO A 104 -19.66 1.44 4.65
CA PRO A 104 -19.49 0.59 3.48
C PRO A 104 -18.09 -0.04 3.45
N ALA A 105 -18.01 -1.29 2.99
CA ALA A 105 -16.77 -2.08 2.92
C ALA A 105 -16.39 -2.42 1.47
N GLY A 106 -15.12 -2.82 1.25
CA GLY A 106 -14.67 -3.44 -0.01
C GLY A 106 -14.04 -2.51 -1.04
N ALA A 107 -13.60 -1.31 -0.65
CA ALA A 107 -12.93 -0.36 -1.55
C ALA A 107 -11.88 0.48 -0.83
N ALA A 108 -10.98 1.11 -1.59
CA ALA A 108 -9.97 2.00 -1.03
C ALA A 108 -10.62 3.33 -0.62
N ALA A 109 -10.40 3.78 0.62
CA ALA A 109 -10.96 5.03 1.10
C ALA A 109 -10.05 6.21 0.82
N ARG A 110 -10.62 7.35 0.43
CA ARG A 110 -9.90 8.63 0.25
C ARG A 110 -10.74 9.79 0.76
N LEU A 111 -10.10 10.88 1.16
CA LEU A 111 -10.80 12.15 1.37
C LEU A 111 -11.37 12.66 0.05
N ARG A 112 -12.51 13.32 0.11
CA ARG A 112 -12.93 14.17 -1.01
C ARG A 112 -12.04 15.40 -1.03
N HIS A 113 -11.23 15.56 -2.08
CA HIS A 113 -10.69 16.88 -2.38
C HIS A 113 -11.83 17.72 -2.96
N GLY A 114 -12.13 18.85 -2.30
CA GLY A 114 -13.07 19.86 -2.78
C GLY A 114 -12.52 20.61 -3.98
#